data_AF-A0A9Q2ZQZ4-F1
#
_entry.id   AF-A0A9Q2ZQZ4-F1
#
_cell.length_a   1.000
_cell.length_b   1.000
_cell.length_c   1.000
_cell.angle_alpha   90.00
_cell.angle_beta   90.00
_cell.angle_gamma   90.00
#
_symmetry.space_group_name_H-M   'P 1'
#
loop_
_entity.id
_entity.type
_entity.pdbx_description
1 polymer ?
#
loop_
_entity_poly.entity_id
_entity_poly.type
_entity_poly.pdbx_seq_one_letter_code
_entity_poly.pdbx_strand_id
1 'polypeptide(L)'
;MANDEAEFGTELRGYRRDEVERSLNDLRRELIKSNNDRADAAKEIRLLQARVSELQGELDEAGTPTYSGLGTRLESTLRVAEEQSTRLISQADIDAQRLRASSRAEAERTVREAQEEARDALEDARTRATNELTRARAEAADTVERSRAEAGLLTQDARNEAAAIRGAAVTEAAEVRSVAIRETNALRAQVEHEVAELREIAQRESADARTAAAELDRETEHRRSVFEADHTRRTEDLDREETTRREALEREVTEGRAAWHRERDEEQQAHALALETGRAELASEVARRRAELDSEIGDRRRELDEELAAARAEWERELAVARTDLEQEIEAARAQLRVDEEQTRVENARLVQETADRIARELEQHDARIAQERAEADAAAERAVREHENAIAARREREHAEVDAEIADRRTAELGVLEAERTALQQEIDTARAALVKERDEVRAEIARARDEARTTLESELAARRDDAEQDYLQKHHETVTETQKYLDEANLQLAEATRRATEARERAERLQQEADDLERTSTAEAQEHARTIVADAQDRVHRMVADAEERTAGVIAEAEDRLAAIRTEREAVAGYLENLRGVLTNATGLLGTAPTAASAADERDDVDATER
;
A
#
# COMPACT_ATOMS: atom_id res chain seq x y z
N MET A 1 -52.43 149.65 -32.14
CA MET A 1 -53.59 150.11 -31.32
C MET A 1 -54.22 148.83 -30.80
N ALA A 2 -54.32 148.54 -29.50
CA ALA A 2 -54.40 149.39 -28.33
C ALA A 2 -53.18 149.25 -27.39
N ASN A 3 -52.94 150.30 -26.59
CA ASN A 3 -52.00 150.32 -25.47
C ASN A 3 -52.55 149.42 -24.36
N ASP A 4 -51.85 148.35 -24.03
CA ASP A 4 -51.87 147.80 -22.68
C ASP A 4 -50.60 148.29 -21.99
N GLU A 5 -50.75 149.28 -21.10
CA GLU A 5 -49.70 149.65 -20.15
C GLU A 5 -49.49 148.46 -19.21
N ALA A 6 -48.47 147.63 -19.49
CA ALA A 6 -48.10 146.51 -18.66
C ALA A 6 -47.52 147.03 -17.33
N GLU A 7 -48.38 147.21 -16.33
CA GLU A 7 -47.99 147.47 -14.94
C GLU A 7 -47.28 146.23 -14.37
N PHE A 8 -45.95 146.26 -14.30
CA PHE A 8 -45.15 145.21 -13.66
C PHE A 8 -45.31 145.27 -12.14
N GLY A 9 -45.52 144.13 -11.47
CA GLY A 9 -45.52 144.09 -10.01
C GLY A 9 -44.17 144.52 -9.44
N THR A 10 -44.14 145.25 -8.32
CA THR A 10 -42.91 145.70 -7.66
C THR A 10 -42.53 144.79 -6.49
N GLU A 11 -41.26 144.43 -6.39
CA GLU A 11 -40.66 143.81 -5.20
C GLU A 11 -39.73 144.82 -4.52
N LEU A 12 -39.32 144.53 -3.27
CA LEU A 12 -38.72 145.48 -2.32
C LEU A 12 -37.48 146.27 -2.82
N ARG A 13 -37.00 146.00 -4.04
CA ARG A 13 -35.97 146.77 -4.72
C ARG A 13 -36.04 146.73 -6.26
N GLY A 14 -37.23 146.77 -6.86
CA GLY A 14 -37.40 146.91 -8.31
C GLY A 14 -38.68 146.27 -8.85
N TYR A 15 -38.83 146.21 -10.18
CA TYR A 15 -39.89 145.43 -10.80
C TYR A 15 -39.60 143.92 -10.67
N ARG A 16 -40.65 143.10 -10.58
CA ARG A 16 -40.58 141.65 -10.54
C ARG A 16 -39.90 141.13 -11.79
N ARG A 17 -38.69 140.60 -11.61
CA ARG A 17 -37.85 140.13 -12.71
C ARG A 17 -38.57 139.12 -13.60
N ASP A 18 -39.32 138.18 -13.02
CA ASP A 18 -39.99 137.11 -13.78
C ASP A 18 -41.18 137.60 -14.61
N GLU A 19 -41.86 138.67 -14.18
CA GLU A 19 -42.96 139.30 -14.93
C GLU A 19 -42.39 140.18 -16.06
N VAL A 20 -41.29 140.89 -15.80
CA VAL A 20 -40.56 141.68 -16.80
C VAL A 20 -39.85 140.79 -17.82
N GLU A 21 -39.25 139.66 -17.43
CA GLU A 21 -38.65 138.71 -18.37
C GLU A 21 -39.72 138.05 -19.25
N ARG A 22 -40.92 137.78 -18.72
CA ARG A 22 -42.05 137.29 -19.52
C ARG A 22 -42.52 138.32 -20.53
N SER A 23 -42.77 139.57 -20.11
CA SER A 23 -43.19 140.63 -21.04
C SER A 23 -42.11 140.96 -22.07
N LEU A 24 -40.83 140.94 -21.70
CA LEU A 24 -39.71 141.12 -22.63
C LEU A 24 -39.59 139.95 -23.60
N ASN A 25 -39.87 138.72 -23.16
CA ASN A 25 -39.89 137.56 -24.05
C ASN A 25 -41.10 137.58 -24.99
N ASP A 26 -42.26 138.02 -24.53
CA ASP A 26 -43.44 138.19 -25.37
C ASP A 26 -43.24 139.34 -26.36
N LEU A 27 -42.70 140.48 -25.93
CA LEU A 27 -42.28 141.58 -26.82
C LEU A 27 -41.20 141.13 -27.80
N ARG A 28 -40.24 140.29 -27.39
CA ARG A 28 -39.26 139.70 -28.32
C ARG A 28 -39.92 138.77 -29.31
N ARG A 29 -40.89 137.94 -28.90
CA ARG A 29 -41.65 137.07 -29.81
C ARG A 29 -42.50 137.88 -30.78
N GLU A 30 -43.17 138.93 -30.31
CA GLU A 30 -43.91 139.85 -31.16
C GLU A 30 -42.99 140.64 -32.08
N LEU A 31 -41.78 141.02 -31.64
CA LEU A 31 -40.80 141.68 -32.48
C LEU A 31 -40.22 140.72 -33.53
N ILE A 32 -39.97 139.46 -33.18
CA ILE A 32 -39.55 138.41 -34.12
C ILE A 32 -40.68 138.15 -35.12
N LYS A 33 -41.92 138.03 -34.64
CA LYS A 33 -43.10 137.84 -35.49
C LYS A 33 -43.31 139.02 -36.42
N SER A 34 -43.28 140.25 -35.91
CA SER A 34 -43.37 141.48 -36.70
C SER A 34 -42.21 141.62 -37.67
N ASN A 35 -40.99 141.25 -37.30
CA ASN A 35 -39.85 141.23 -38.24
C ASN A 35 -40.01 140.15 -39.31
N ASN A 36 -40.53 138.97 -38.98
CA ASN A 36 -40.82 137.92 -39.95
C ASN A 36 -41.98 138.34 -40.87
N ASP A 37 -43.08 138.84 -40.33
CA ASP A 37 -44.21 139.39 -41.08
C ASP A 37 -43.75 140.56 -41.96
N ARG A 38 -42.83 141.40 -41.49
CA ARG A 38 -42.24 142.50 -42.28
C ARG A 38 -41.25 141.99 -43.33
N ALA A 39 -40.53 140.90 -43.05
CA ALA A 39 -39.67 140.24 -44.03
C ALA A 39 -40.49 139.52 -45.10
N ASP A 40 -41.61 138.91 -44.73
CA ASP A 40 -42.53 138.25 -45.64
C ASP A 40 -43.34 139.27 -46.43
N ALA A 41 -43.81 140.36 -45.81
CA ALA A 41 -44.37 141.51 -46.52
C ALA A 41 -43.32 142.18 -47.42
N ALA A 42 -42.03 142.22 -47.04
CA ALA A 42 -40.98 142.72 -47.92
C ALA A 42 -40.71 141.75 -49.08
N LYS A 43 -40.79 140.43 -48.87
CA LYS A 43 -40.74 139.44 -49.97
C LYS A 43 -41.95 139.62 -50.89
N GLU A 44 -43.15 139.80 -50.33
CA GLU A 44 -44.38 139.99 -51.08
C GLU A 44 -44.39 141.34 -51.81
N ILE A 45 -43.90 142.42 -51.20
CA ILE A 45 -43.67 143.70 -51.87
C ILE A 45 -42.64 143.54 -52.99
N ARG A 46 -41.54 142.80 -52.79
CA ARG A 46 -40.59 142.52 -53.87
C ARG A 46 -41.22 141.70 -54.99
N LEU A 47 -42.08 140.74 -54.65
CA LEU A 47 -42.77 139.89 -55.61
C LEU A 47 -43.83 140.69 -56.39
N LEU A 48 -44.57 141.57 -55.71
CA LEU A 48 -45.50 142.52 -56.29
C LEU A 48 -44.77 143.60 -57.10
N GLN A 49 -43.60 144.08 -56.67
CA GLN A 49 -42.75 145.01 -57.43
C GLN A 49 -42.17 144.34 -58.67
N ALA A 50 -41.73 143.08 -58.57
CA ALA A 50 -41.32 142.28 -59.71
C ALA A 50 -42.49 142.08 -60.67
N ARG A 51 -43.70 141.79 -60.16
CA ARG A 51 -44.92 141.66 -60.95
C ARG A 51 -45.39 142.99 -61.55
N VAL A 52 -45.23 144.11 -60.86
CA VAL A 52 -45.51 145.46 -61.39
C VAL A 52 -44.48 145.82 -62.45
N SER A 53 -43.20 145.49 -62.26
CA SER A 53 -42.16 145.67 -63.28
C SER A 53 -42.39 144.77 -64.49
N GLU A 54 -42.89 143.56 -64.29
CA GLU A 54 -43.26 142.63 -65.35
C GLU A 54 -44.50 143.14 -66.09
N LEU A 55 -45.55 143.58 -65.38
CA LEU A 55 -46.74 144.20 -65.97
C LEU A 55 -46.45 145.56 -66.63
N GLN A 56 -45.50 146.35 -66.11
CA GLN A 56 -44.99 147.56 -66.76
C GLN A 56 -44.15 147.21 -67.99
N GLY A 57 -43.34 146.15 -67.94
CA GLY A 57 -42.64 145.60 -69.11
C GLY A 57 -43.60 145.08 -70.18
N GLU A 58 -44.68 144.40 -69.78
CA GLU A 58 -45.77 143.97 -70.67
C GLU A 58 -46.55 145.18 -71.23
N LEU A 59 -46.71 146.27 -70.46
CA LEU A 59 -47.34 147.52 -70.90
C LEU A 59 -46.43 148.34 -71.84
N ASP A 60 -45.12 148.35 -71.61
CA ASP A 60 -44.11 148.94 -72.50
C ASP A 60 -43.93 148.12 -73.79
N GLU A 61 -44.04 146.78 -73.72
CA GLU A 61 -44.11 145.88 -74.88
C GLU A 61 -45.40 146.03 -75.69
N ALA A 62 -46.53 146.30 -75.04
CA ALA A 62 -47.79 146.63 -75.72
C ALA A 62 -47.80 148.08 -76.27
N GLY A 63 -46.95 148.95 -75.73
CA GLY A 63 -46.89 150.38 -76.02
C GLY A 63 -46.18 150.76 -77.33
N THR A 64 -45.23 149.95 -77.82
CA THR A 64 -44.58 150.18 -79.14
C THR A 64 -44.01 148.87 -79.75
N PRO A 65 -44.74 148.18 -80.66
CA PRO A 65 -44.33 146.87 -81.17
C PRO A 65 -43.20 146.98 -82.21
N THR A 66 -42.06 146.32 -81.96
CA THR A 66 -40.98 146.15 -82.95
C THR A 66 -40.52 144.69 -83.04
N TYR A 67 -40.38 144.17 -84.28
CA TYR A 67 -40.21 142.76 -84.69
C TYR A 67 -38.99 141.98 -84.14
N SER A 68 -38.11 142.60 -83.34
CA SER A 68 -36.91 141.94 -82.80
C SER A 68 -37.15 141.15 -81.50
N GLY A 69 -38.22 141.44 -80.75
CA GLY A 69 -38.50 140.83 -79.44
C GLY A 69 -39.07 139.41 -79.48
N LEU A 70 -39.61 138.98 -80.62
CA LEU A 70 -40.12 137.62 -80.81
C LEU A 70 -38.96 136.59 -80.90
N GLY A 71 -37.81 136.97 -81.46
CA GLY A 71 -36.65 136.07 -81.58
C GLY A 71 -36.00 135.74 -80.24
N THR A 72 -35.84 136.73 -79.35
CA THR A 72 -35.20 136.55 -78.04
C THR A 72 -36.08 135.78 -77.03
N ARG A 73 -37.41 135.93 -77.11
CA ARG A 73 -38.35 135.10 -76.31
C ARG A 73 -38.38 133.64 -76.75
N LEU A 74 -38.20 133.37 -78.04
CA LEU A 74 -38.12 132.01 -78.57
C LEU A 74 -36.77 131.34 -78.25
N GLU A 75 -35.67 132.10 -78.26
CA GLU A 75 -34.36 131.61 -77.83
C GLU A 75 -34.32 131.30 -76.32
N SER A 76 -34.96 132.13 -75.49
CA SER A 76 -34.99 131.91 -74.05
C SER A 76 -35.85 130.71 -73.64
N THR A 77 -36.98 130.45 -74.33
CA THR A 77 -37.79 129.24 -74.10
C THR A 77 -37.08 127.98 -74.58
N LEU A 78 -36.40 128.03 -75.73
CA LEU A 78 -35.57 126.92 -76.20
C LEU A 78 -34.43 126.60 -75.25
N ARG A 79 -33.72 127.61 -74.73
CA ARG A 79 -32.63 127.42 -73.77
C ARG A 79 -33.12 126.79 -72.47
N VAL A 80 -34.28 127.24 -71.95
CA VAL A 80 -34.90 126.65 -70.76
C VAL A 80 -35.36 125.21 -71.02
N ALA A 81 -35.94 124.93 -72.19
CA ALA A 81 -36.33 123.57 -72.57
C ALA A 81 -35.11 122.64 -72.78
N GLU A 82 -34.00 123.14 -73.34
CA GLU A 82 -32.75 122.40 -73.54
C GLU A 82 -32.04 122.12 -72.20
N GLU A 83 -32.04 123.08 -71.27
CA GLU A 83 -31.56 122.90 -69.90
C GLU A 83 -32.43 121.91 -69.11
N GLN A 84 -33.77 122.06 -69.20
CA GLN A 84 -34.72 121.14 -68.58
C GLN A 84 -34.60 119.72 -69.15
N SER A 85 -34.37 119.57 -70.45
CA SER A 85 -34.15 118.27 -71.08
C SER A 85 -32.84 117.63 -70.69
N THR A 86 -31.74 118.38 -70.75
CA THR A 86 -30.43 117.87 -70.34
C THR A 86 -30.49 117.39 -68.89
N ARG A 87 -31.25 118.10 -68.04
CA ARG A 87 -31.54 117.68 -66.68
C ARG A 87 -32.42 116.43 -66.61
N LEU A 88 -33.46 116.32 -67.42
CA LEU A 88 -34.37 115.17 -67.42
C LEU A 88 -33.70 113.91 -67.98
N ILE A 89 -32.89 114.03 -69.04
CA ILE A 89 -32.06 112.97 -69.61
C ILE A 89 -31.00 112.52 -68.61
N SER A 90 -30.26 113.44 -67.99
CA SER A 90 -29.26 113.08 -66.97
C SER A 90 -29.91 112.45 -65.74
N GLN A 91 -31.10 112.91 -65.32
CA GLN A 91 -31.86 112.28 -64.25
C GLN A 91 -32.33 110.87 -64.65
N ALA A 92 -32.86 110.69 -65.86
CA ALA A 92 -33.24 109.38 -66.39
C ALA A 92 -32.04 108.42 -66.50
N ASP A 93 -30.87 108.90 -66.92
CA ASP A 93 -29.64 108.09 -66.98
C ASP A 93 -29.14 107.72 -65.56
N ILE A 94 -29.22 108.66 -64.60
CA ILE A 94 -28.90 108.40 -63.18
C ILE A 94 -29.87 107.37 -62.60
N ASP A 95 -31.17 107.50 -62.87
CA ASP A 95 -32.19 106.58 -62.38
C ASP A 95 -32.06 105.20 -63.05
N ALA A 96 -31.69 105.14 -64.33
CA ALA A 96 -31.37 103.89 -65.01
C ALA A 96 -30.11 103.21 -64.44
N GLN A 97 -29.04 103.96 -64.18
CA GLN A 97 -27.85 103.42 -63.53
C GLN A 97 -28.13 102.96 -62.10
N ARG A 98 -28.93 103.75 -61.34
CA ARG A 98 -29.35 103.41 -59.99
C ARG A 98 -30.21 102.14 -59.99
N LEU A 99 -31.19 102.02 -60.88
CA LEU A 99 -32.05 100.84 -61.01
C LEU A 99 -31.22 99.60 -61.36
N ARG A 100 -30.28 99.69 -62.30
CA ARG A 100 -29.36 98.58 -62.62
C ARG A 100 -28.53 98.16 -61.42
N ALA A 101 -27.92 99.13 -60.72
CA ALA A 101 -27.08 98.86 -59.58
C ALA A 101 -27.88 98.26 -58.42
N SER A 102 -29.07 98.79 -58.13
CA SER A 102 -29.94 98.28 -57.06
C SER A 102 -30.46 96.89 -57.36
N SER A 103 -30.96 96.63 -58.57
CA SER A 103 -31.51 95.32 -58.94
C SER A 103 -30.42 94.25 -59.03
N ARG A 104 -29.21 94.59 -59.50
CA ARG A 104 -28.06 93.66 -59.44
C ARG A 104 -27.62 93.39 -58.00
N ALA A 105 -27.53 94.42 -57.16
CA ALA A 105 -27.15 94.24 -55.76
C ALA A 105 -28.20 93.43 -54.97
N GLU A 106 -29.49 93.59 -55.30
CA GLU A 106 -30.58 92.80 -54.75
C GLU A 106 -30.52 91.35 -55.22
N ALA A 107 -30.33 91.11 -56.52
CA ALA A 107 -30.13 89.76 -57.06
C ALA A 107 -28.91 89.06 -56.42
N GLU A 108 -27.75 89.72 -56.38
CA GLU A 108 -26.56 89.17 -55.71
C GLU A 108 -26.77 88.94 -54.22
N ARG A 109 -27.62 89.75 -53.55
CA ARG A 109 -27.95 89.54 -52.15
C ARG A 109 -28.83 88.30 -51.98
N THR A 110 -29.91 88.17 -52.73
CA THR A 110 -30.81 87.01 -52.65
C THR A 110 -30.10 85.70 -52.98
N VAL A 111 -29.23 85.68 -54.01
CA VAL A 111 -28.43 84.49 -54.33
C VAL A 111 -27.45 84.16 -53.20
N ARG A 112 -26.77 85.16 -52.62
CA ARG A 112 -25.84 84.93 -51.50
C ARG A 112 -26.56 84.41 -50.26
N GLU A 113 -27.68 85.02 -49.88
CA GLU A 113 -28.49 84.58 -48.74
C GLU A 113 -28.97 83.14 -48.93
N ALA A 114 -29.48 82.80 -50.12
CA ALA A 114 -29.88 81.43 -50.45
C ALA A 114 -28.69 80.46 -50.45
N GLN A 115 -27.50 80.87 -50.90
CA GLN A 115 -26.29 80.05 -50.85
C GLN A 115 -25.78 79.82 -49.42
N GLU A 116 -25.89 80.82 -48.54
CA GLU A 116 -25.53 80.71 -47.13
C GLU A 116 -26.49 79.77 -46.40
N GLU A 117 -27.80 79.99 -46.53
CA GLU A 117 -28.82 79.11 -45.97
C GLU A 117 -28.68 77.67 -46.52
N ALA A 118 -28.29 77.53 -47.78
CA ALA A 118 -28.04 76.25 -48.41
C ALA A 118 -26.86 75.51 -47.76
N ARG A 119 -25.76 76.23 -47.50
CA ARG A 119 -24.58 75.67 -46.83
C ARG A 119 -24.93 75.24 -45.41
N ASP A 120 -25.63 76.09 -44.67
CA ASP A 120 -26.03 75.81 -43.29
C ASP A 120 -26.96 74.60 -43.21
N ALA A 121 -27.95 74.50 -44.11
CA ALA A 121 -28.86 73.35 -44.17
C ALA A 121 -28.12 72.04 -44.49
N LEU A 122 -27.09 72.09 -45.34
CA LEU A 122 -26.29 70.92 -45.73
C LEU A 122 -25.31 70.52 -44.63
N GLU A 123 -24.72 71.49 -43.92
CA GLU A 123 -23.87 71.25 -42.75
C GLU A 123 -24.67 70.66 -41.58
N ASP A 124 -25.84 71.19 -41.30
CA ASP A 124 -26.72 70.66 -40.24
C ASP A 124 -27.19 69.24 -40.58
N ALA A 125 -27.57 68.97 -41.83
CA ALA A 125 -27.90 67.62 -42.27
C ALA A 125 -26.73 66.64 -42.16
N ARG A 126 -25.51 67.06 -42.51
CA ARG A 126 -24.28 66.25 -42.33
C ARG A 126 -24.02 65.98 -40.86
N THR A 127 -24.16 66.99 -40.00
CA THR A 127 -23.97 66.86 -38.54
C THR A 127 -24.99 65.88 -37.95
N ARG A 128 -26.26 65.99 -38.34
CA ARG A 128 -27.31 65.05 -37.95
C ARG A 128 -26.99 63.62 -38.40
N ALA A 129 -26.58 63.44 -39.65
CA ALA A 129 -26.19 62.14 -40.19
C ALA A 129 -24.97 61.53 -39.47
N THR A 130 -23.95 62.34 -39.13
CA THR A 130 -22.78 61.86 -38.36
C THR A 130 -23.15 61.50 -36.92
N ASN A 131 -24.06 62.25 -36.30
CA ASN A 131 -24.52 61.98 -34.95
C ASN A 131 -25.33 60.69 -34.88
N GLU A 132 -26.25 60.46 -35.84
CA GLU A 132 -26.99 59.19 -35.99
C GLU A 132 -26.02 58.00 -36.14
N LEU A 133 -25.04 58.11 -37.04
CA LEU A 133 -24.03 57.05 -37.24
C LEU A 133 -23.20 56.78 -35.98
N THR A 134 -22.78 57.83 -35.28
CA THR A 134 -21.98 57.70 -34.07
C THR A 134 -22.80 57.05 -32.95
N ARG A 135 -24.06 57.46 -32.80
CA ARG A 135 -25.00 56.88 -31.84
C ARG A 135 -25.26 55.40 -32.13
N ALA A 136 -25.62 55.04 -33.37
CA ALA A 136 -25.87 53.66 -33.76
C ALA A 136 -24.64 52.76 -33.58
N ARG A 137 -23.44 53.26 -33.91
CA ARG A 137 -22.18 52.53 -33.66
C ARG A 137 -21.91 52.33 -32.18
N ALA A 138 -22.16 53.34 -31.34
CA ALA A 138 -21.97 53.23 -29.90
C ALA A 138 -22.96 52.24 -29.27
N GLU A 139 -24.24 52.31 -29.66
CA GLU A 139 -25.28 51.38 -29.22
C GLU A 139 -24.96 49.94 -29.65
N ALA A 140 -24.53 49.74 -30.90
CA ALA A 140 -24.14 48.42 -31.40
C ALA A 140 -22.90 47.88 -30.67
N ALA A 141 -21.87 48.70 -30.47
CA ALA A 141 -20.68 48.30 -29.71
C ALA A 141 -21.02 47.89 -28.26
N ASP A 142 -21.91 48.63 -27.59
CA ASP A 142 -22.39 48.30 -26.25
C ASP A 142 -23.15 46.96 -26.23
N THR A 143 -24.02 46.71 -27.23
CA THR A 143 -24.71 45.41 -27.31
C THR A 143 -23.74 44.26 -27.51
N VAL A 144 -22.74 44.42 -28.39
CA VAL A 144 -21.72 43.41 -28.65
C VAL A 144 -20.85 43.17 -27.42
N GLU A 145 -20.47 44.22 -26.70
CA GLU A 145 -19.69 44.10 -25.46
C GLU A 145 -20.48 43.34 -24.39
N ARG A 146 -21.75 43.70 -24.16
CA ARG A 146 -22.63 42.99 -23.22
C ARG A 146 -22.80 41.53 -23.58
N SER A 147 -23.09 41.22 -24.85
CA SER A 147 -23.22 39.84 -25.33
C SER A 147 -21.91 39.06 -25.20
N ARG A 148 -20.76 39.66 -25.53
CA ARG A 148 -19.45 39.01 -25.34
C ARG A 148 -19.14 38.74 -23.87
N ALA A 149 -19.48 39.65 -22.97
CA ALA A 149 -19.33 39.46 -21.54
C ALA A 149 -20.23 38.32 -21.02
N GLU A 150 -21.49 38.29 -21.44
CA GLU A 150 -22.45 37.23 -21.08
C GLU A 150 -22.00 35.86 -21.60
N ALA A 151 -21.60 35.78 -22.87
CA ALA A 151 -21.01 34.58 -23.47
C ALA A 151 -19.74 34.13 -22.72
N GLY A 152 -18.89 35.07 -22.33
CA GLY A 152 -17.69 34.82 -21.52
C GLY A 152 -18.04 34.17 -20.18
N LEU A 153 -18.95 34.78 -19.41
CA LEU A 153 -19.43 34.28 -18.13
C LEU A 153 -20.05 32.88 -18.28
N LEU A 154 -20.93 32.67 -19.24
CA LEU A 154 -21.58 31.38 -19.50
C LEU A 154 -20.54 30.26 -19.74
N THR A 155 -19.51 30.53 -20.54
CA THR A 155 -18.45 29.54 -20.77
C THR A 155 -17.51 29.35 -19.58
N GLN A 156 -17.28 30.39 -18.78
CA GLN A 156 -16.45 30.32 -17.59
C GLN A 156 -17.15 29.52 -16.49
N ASP A 157 -18.43 29.80 -16.23
CA ASP A 157 -19.24 29.09 -15.24
C ASP A 157 -19.33 27.60 -15.58
N ALA A 158 -19.64 27.27 -16.84
CA ALA A 158 -19.71 25.88 -17.26
C ALA A 158 -18.34 25.17 -17.23
N ARG A 159 -17.23 25.89 -17.49
CA ARG A 159 -15.87 25.33 -17.31
C ARG A 159 -15.55 25.08 -15.83
N ASN A 160 -15.91 26.01 -14.96
CA ASN A 160 -15.69 25.90 -13.52
C ASN A 160 -16.52 24.76 -12.91
N GLU A 161 -17.79 24.65 -13.27
CA GLU A 161 -18.67 23.54 -12.86
C GLU A 161 -18.10 22.20 -13.34
N ALA A 162 -17.70 22.09 -14.61
CA ALA A 162 -17.08 20.88 -15.13
C ALA A 162 -15.71 20.56 -14.48
N ALA A 163 -14.95 21.56 -14.04
CA ALA A 163 -13.72 21.35 -13.28
C ALA A 163 -14.02 20.87 -11.85
N ALA A 164 -15.03 21.45 -11.18
CA ALA A 164 -15.45 21.05 -9.84
C ALA A 164 -15.99 19.62 -9.82
N ILE A 165 -16.85 19.25 -10.77
CA ILE A 165 -17.40 17.88 -10.90
C ILE A 165 -16.27 16.88 -11.18
N ARG A 166 -15.32 17.22 -12.07
CA ARG A 166 -14.12 16.39 -12.30
C ARG A 166 -13.28 16.21 -11.04
N GLY A 167 -13.05 17.29 -10.29
CA GLY A 167 -12.31 17.24 -9.04
C GLY A 167 -12.98 16.32 -8.02
N ALA A 168 -14.28 16.48 -7.82
CA ALA A 168 -15.08 15.65 -6.92
C ALA A 168 -15.07 14.17 -7.32
N ALA A 169 -15.28 13.86 -8.61
CA ALA A 169 -15.22 12.50 -9.13
C ALA A 169 -13.87 11.81 -8.89
N VAL A 170 -12.76 12.55 -9.05
CA VAL A 170 -11.41 12.02 -8.80
C VAL A 170 -11.18 11.77 -7.32
N THR A 171 -11.61 12.68 -6.43
CA THR A 171 -11.46 12.50 -4.98
C THR A 171 -12.30 11.34 -4.47
N GLU A 172 -13.55 11.23 -4.92
CA GLU A 172 -14.46 10.14 -4.52
C GLU A 172 -13.93 8.78 -5.01
N ALA A 173 -13.47 8.69 -6.26
CA ALA A 173 -12.83 7.47 -6.77
C ALA A 173 -11.58 7.08 -5.97
N ALA A 174 -10.79 8.05 -5.52
CA ALA A 174 -9.61 7.81 -4.69
C ALA A 174 -9.98 7.35 -3.26
N GLU A 175 -11.01 7.95 -2.66
CA GLU A 175 -11.52 7.58 -1.34
C GLU A 175 -12.08 6.16 -1.34
N VAL A 176 -12.96 5.84 -2.29
CA VAL A 176 -13.56 4.51 -2.45
C VAL A 176 -12.47 3.45 -2.63
N ARG A 177 -11.47 3.71 -3.49
CA ARG A 177 -10.32 2.81 -3.67
C ARG A 177 -9.50 2.64 -2.38
N SER A 178 -9.30 3.71 -1.64
CA SER A 178 -8.54 3.68 -0.38
C SER A 178 -9.27 2.91 0.72
N VAL A 179 -10.59 3.05 0.83
CA VAL A 179 -11.44 2.25 1.73
C VAL A 179 -11.35 0.78 1.37
N ALA A 180 -11.57 0.43 0.10
CA ALA A 180 -11.45 -0.94 -0.41
C ALA A 180 -10.11 -1.61 -0.06
N ILE A 181 -8.98 -0.89 -0.25
CA ILE A 181 -7.64 -1.39 0.09
C ILE A 181 -7.48 -1.59 1.59
N ARG A 182 -8.02 -0.69 2.43
CA ARG A 182 -7.91 -0.81 3.89
C ARG A 182 -8.72 -2.00 4.41
N GLU A 183 -9.95 -2.17 3.93
CA GLU A 183 -10.82 -3.28 4.35
C GLU A 183 -10.24 -4.65 3.93
N THR A 184 -9.76 -4.76 2.69
CA THR A 184 -9.10 -6.00 2.22
C THR A 184 -7.84 -6.34 3.02
N ASN A 185 -7.02 -5.34 3.36
CA ASN A 185 -5.85 -5.56 4.22
C ASN A 185 -6.24 -5.94 5.66
N ALA A 186 -7.30 -5.34 6.22
CA ALA A 186 -7.78 -5.66 7.56
C ALA A 186 -8.29 -7.11 7.64
N LEU A 187 -9.06 -7.58 6.64
CA LEU A 187 -9.52 -8.96 6.55
C LEU A 187 -8.36 -9.93 6.47
N ARG A 188 -7.38 -9.64 5.61
CA ARG A 188 -6.18 -10.47 5.48
C ARG A 188 -5.42 -10.58 6.81
N ALA A 189 -5.25 -9.46 7.52
CA ALA A 189 -4.58 -9.45 8.82
C ALA A 189 -5.35 -10.26 9.87
N GLN A 190 -6.69 -10.19 9.87
CA GLN A 190 -7.52 -10.99 10.77
C GLN A 190 -7.34 -12.50 10.52
N VAL A 191 -7.39 -12.93 9.25
CA VAL A 191 -7.22 -14.34 8.88
C VAL A 191 -5.81 -14.84 9.23
N GLU A 192 -4.78 -14.02 8.97
CA GLU A 192 -3.40 -14.35 9.35
C GLU A 192 -3.25 -14.52 10.87
N HIS A 193 -3.97 -13.71 11.66
CA HIS A 193 -3.99 -13.82 13.11
C HIS A 193 -4.68 -15.11 13.60
N GLU A 194 -5.90 -15.40 13.13
CA GLU A 194 -6.65 -16.62 13.52
C GLU A 194 -5.87 -17.90 13.15
N VAL A 195 -5.25 -17.92 11.98
CA VAL A 195 -4.38 -19.04 11.55
C VAL A 195 -3.13 -19.16 12.44
N ALA A 196 -2.56 -18.05 12.90
CA ALA A 196 -1.43 -18.08 13.82
C ALA A 196 -1.82 -18.61 15.21
N GLU A 197 -2.99 -18.21 15.73
CA GLU A 197 -3.51 -18.70 17.01
C GLU A 197 -3.75 -20.21 16.99
N LEU A 198 -4.42 -20.74 15.95
CA LEU A 198 -4.66 -22.17 15.81
C LEU A 198 -3.35 -22.97 15.73
N ARG A 199 -2.35 -22.45 15.01
CA ARG A 199 -1.02 -23.08 14.94
C ARG A 199 -0.31 -23.08 16.29
N GLU A 200 -0.42 -22.00 17.06
CA GLU A 200 0.19 -21.92 18.37
C GLU A 200 -0.43 -22.93 19.35
N ILE A 201 -1.76 -23.06 19.35
CA ILE A 201 -2.48 -24.05 20.17
C ILE A 201 -1.98 -25.46 19.84
N ALA A 202 -1.97 -25.84 18.56
CA ALA A 202 -1.50 -27.17 18.16
C ALA A 202 0.00 -27.41 18.44
N GLN A 203 0.83 -26.37 18.34
CA GLN A 203 2.24 -26.49 18.69
C GLN A 203 2.42 -26.74 20.19
N ARG A 204 1.62 -26.11 21.05
CA ARG A 204 1.60 -26.36 22.50
C ARG A 204 1.14 -27.79 22.80
N GLU A 205 0.02 -28.23 22.25
CA GLU A 205 -0.48 -29.60 22.44
C GLU A 205 0.53 -30.67 21.97
N SER A 206 1.20 -30.45 20.83
CA SER A 206 2.26 -31.35 20.38
C SER A 206 3.49 -31.33 21.30
N ALA A 207 3.80 -30.21 21.95
CA ALA A 207 4.90 -30.12 22.90
C ALA A 207 4.56 -30.84 24.22
N ASP A 208 3.32 -30.70 24.69
CA ASP A 208 2.81 -31.38 25.86
C ASP A 208 2.80 -32.91 25.65
N ALA A 209 2.36 -33.39 24.49
CA ALA A 209 2.40 -34.80 24.13
C ALA A 209 3.84 -35.38 24.11
N ARG A 210 4.82 -34.60 23.61
CA ARG A 210 6.24 -35.00 23.64
C ARG A 210 6.78 -35.06 25.07
N THR A 211 6.37 -34.12 25.91
CA THR A 211 6.78 -34.07 27.32
C THR A 211 6.22 -35.26 28.08
N ALA A 212 4.94 -35.59 27.89
CA ALA A 212 4.31 -36.76 28.48
C ALA A 212 4.98 -38.08 28.05
N ALA A 213 5.33 -38.22 26.76
CA ALA A 213 6.08 -39.39 26.29
C ALA A 213 7.47 -39.50 26.94
N ALA A 214 8.18 -38.38 27.10
CA ALA A 214 9.48 -38.36 27.76
C ALA A 214 9.40 -38.64 29.26
N GLU A 215 8.32 -38.23 29.93
CA GLU A 215 8.05 -38.57 31.34
C GLU A 215 7.76 -40.06 31.52
N LEU A 216 6.92 -40.65 30.67
CA LEU A 216 6.68 -42.09 30.65
C LEU A 216 7.98 -42.88 30.45
N ASP A 217 8.86 -42.42 29.56
CA ASP A 217 10.15 -43.04 29.33
C ASP A 217 11.04 -43.02 30.59
N ARG A 218 11.09 -41.88 31.28
CA ARG A 218 11.82 -41.77 32.56
C ARG A 218 11.21 -42.65 33.64
N GLU A 219 9.89 -42.71 33.72
CA GLU A 219 9.19 -43.54 34.71
C GLU A 219 9.42 -45.04 34.45
N THR A 220 9.33 -45.47 33.19
CA THR A 220 9.58 -46.87 32.81
C THR A 220 11.04 -47.25 32.98
N GLU A 221 11.99 -46.35 32.70
CA GLU A 221 13.41 -46.56 32.99
C GLU A 221 13.67 -46.65 34.49
N HIS A 222 13.04 -45.79 35.29
CA HIS A 222 13.13 -45.85 36.74
C HIS A 222 12.55 -47.16 37.29
N ARG A 223 11.35 -47.56 36.85
CA ARG A 223 10.73 -48.85 37.21
C ARG A 223 11.62 -50.03 36.83
N ARG A 224 12.22 -50.01 35.62
CA ARG A 224 13.16 -51.02 35.17
C ARG A 224 14.41 -51.06 36.04
N SER A 225 15.00 -49.91 36.38
CA SER A 225 16.20 -49.84 37.22
C SER A 225 15.95 -50.37 38.63
N VAL A 226 14.81 -50.02 39.24
CA VAL A 226 14.42 -50.54 40.57
C VAL A 226 14.22 -52.05 40.50
N PHE A 227 13.54 -52.54 39.46
CA PHE A 227 13.32 -53.97 39.25
C PHE A 227 14.63 -54.72 39.04
N GLU A 228 15.54 -54.21 38.20
CA GLU A 228 16.85 -54.81 37.95
C GLU A 228 17.74 -54.82 39.20
N ALA A 229 17.69 -53.77 40.02
CA ALA A 229 18.42 -53.71 41.28
C ALA A 229 17.90 -54.71 42.32
N ASP A 230 16.58 -54.80 42.51
CA ASP A 230 15.97 -55.79 43.41
C ASP A 230 16.27 -57.21 42.95
N HIS A 231 16.19 -57.46 41.64
CA HIS A 231 16.46 -58.76 41.07
C HIS A 231 17.95 -59.16 41.18
N THR A 232 18.88 -58.23 40.89
CA THR A 232 20.32 -58.49 41.04
C THR A 232 20.63 -58.91 42.47
N ARG A 233 20.02 -58.26 43.47
CA ARG A 233 20.14 -58.67 44.87
C ARG A 233 19.65 -60.09 45.10
N ARG A 234 18.46 -60.45 44.61
CA ARG A 234 17.91 -61.82 44.76
C ARG A 234 18.78 -62.89 44.09
N THR A 235 19.36 -62.59 42.93
CA THR A 235 20.27 -63.52 42.23
C THR A 235 21.55 -63.70 43.02
N GLU A 236 22.16 -62.60 43.47
CA GLU A 236 23.37 -62.67 44.29
C GLU A 236 23.12 -63.39 45.62
N ASP A 237 21.94 -63.21 46.23
CA ASP A 237 21.55 -63.92 47.45
C ASP A 237 21.42 -65.43 47.20
N LEU A 238 20.80 -65.85 46.10
CA LEU A 238 20.75 -67.26 45.71
C LEU A 238 22.13 -67.83 45.37
N ASP A 239 22.99 -67.08 44.68
CA ASP A 239 24.37 -67.51 44.40
C ASP A 239 25.17 -67.68 45.71
N ARG A 240 24.94 -66.81 46.71
CA ARG A 240 25.51 -66.94 48.06
C ARG A 240 24.96 -68.17 48.79
N GLU A 241 23.68 -68.44 48.70
CA GLU A 241 23.06 -69.63 49.29
C GLU A 241 23.58 -70.91 48.61
N GLU A 242 23.71 -70.93 47.29
CA GLU A 242 24.27 -72.06 46.53
C GLU A 242 25.74 -72.32 46.90
N THR A 243 26.56 -71.26 46.96
CA THR A 243 27.97 -71.39 47.36
C THR A 243 28.12 -71.85 48.82
N THR A 244 27.40 -71.23 49.75
CA THR A 244 27.43 -71.63 51.16
C THR A 244 26.91 -73.06 51.35
N ARG A 245 25.86 -73.48 50.63
CA ARG A 245 25.34 -74.85 50.71
C ARG A 245 26.29 -75.86 50.07
N ARG A 246 26.93 -75.54 48.95
CA ARG A 246 27.99 -76.37 48.35
C ARG A 246 29.14 -76.59 49.33
N GLU A 247 29.65 -75.52 49.93
CA GLU A 247 30.72 -75.62 50.91
C GLU A 247 30.28 -76.40 52.16
N ALA A 248 29.05 -76.21 52.64
CA ALA A 248 28.51 -76.96 53.78
C ALA A 248 28.40 -78.45 53.46
N LEU A 249 27.87 -78.82 52.29
CA LEU A 249 27.80 -80.21 51.84
C LEU A 249 29.21 -80.80 51.70
N GLU A 250 30.17 -80.06 51.12
CA GLU A 250 31.57 -80.52 51.02
C GLU A 250 32.22 -80.72 52.39
N ARG A 251 31.95 -79.85 53.37
CA ARG A 251 32.36 -80.05 54.76
C ARG A 251 31.71 -81.30 55.37
N GLU A 252 30.40 -81.48 55.23
CA GLU A 252 29.70 -82.69 55.70
C GLU A 252 30.28 -83.98 55.06
N VAL A 253 30.61 -83.97 53.76
CA VAL A 253 31.27 -85.11 53.09
C VAL A 253 32.64 -85.38 53.70
N THR A 254 33.47 -84.34 53.85
CA THR A 254 34.83 -84.49 54.36
C THR A 254 34.87 -84.91 55.82
N GLU A 255 34.01 -84.34 56.66
CA GLU A 255 33.84 -84.72 58.06
C GLU A 255 33.27 -86.12 58.22
N GLY A 256 32.27 -86.48 57.41
CA GLY A 256 31.69 -87.83 57.36
C GLY A 256 32.73 -88.88 56.96
N ARG A 257 33.52 -88.62 55.92
CA ARG A 257 34.65 -89.49 55.51
C ARG A 257 35.71 -89.60 56.61
N ALA A 258 36.07 -88.50 57.26
CA ALA A 258 37.05 -88.51 58.35
C ALA A 258 36.53 -89.26 59.59
N ALA A 259 35.25 -89.11 59.93
CA ALA A 259 34.60 -89.85 61.02
C ALA A 259 34.58 -91.36 60.73
N TRP A 260 34.18 -91.76 59.52
CA TRP A 260 34.22 -93.15 59.09
C TRP A 260 35.64 -93.73 59.14
N HIS A 261 36.65 -92.97 58.69
CA HIS A 261 38.05 -93.41 58.77
C HIS A 261 38.53 -93.59 60.22
N ARG A 262 38.09 -92.71 61.15
CA ARG A 262 38.41 -92.85 62.58
C ARG A 262 37.76 -94.07 63.20
N GLU A 263 36.46 -94.27 62.97
CA GLU A 263 35.73 -95.45 63.46
C GLU A 263 36.39 -96.74 62.94
N ARG A 264 36.78 -96.76 61.66
CA ARG A 264 37.57 -97.85 61.07
C ARG A 264 38.91 -98.05 61.79
N ASP A 265 39.66 -96.99 62.03
CA ASP A 265 40.96 -97.10 62.71
C ASP A 265 40.82 -97.62 64.14
N GLU A 266 39.78 -97.22 64.85
CA GLU A 266 39.42 -97.74 66.17
C GLU A 266 39.02 -99.22 66.11
N GLU A 267 38.18 -99.64 65.16
CA GLU A 267 37.83 -101.05 64.94
C GLU A 267 39.06 -101.90 64.58
N GLN A 268 39.93 -101.40 63.71
CA GLN A 268 41.17 -102.09 63.34
C GLN A 268 42.11 -102.24 64.55
N GLN A 269 42.24 -101.20 65.38
CA GLN A 269 43.00 -101.26 66.61
C GLN A 269 42.40 -102.25 67.62
N ALA A 270 41.08 -102.29 67.77
CA ALA A 270 40.40 -103.24 68.63
C ALA A 270 40.59 -104.69 68.17
N HIS A 271 40.52 -104.95 66.86
CA HIS A 271 40.80 -106.26 66.28
C HIS A 271 42.27 -106.66 66.45
N ALA A 272 43.21 -105.73 66.25
CA ALA A 272 44.63 -105.99 66.47
C ALA A 272 44.92 -106.36 67.93
N LEU A 273 44.33 -105.64 68.88
CA LEU A 273 44.43 -105.92 70.31
C LEU A 273 43.85 -107.31 70.65
N ALA A 274 42.68 -107.65 70.11
CA ALA A 274 42.04 -108.95 70.31
C ALA A 274 42.88 -110.12 69.78
N LEU A 275 43.56 -109.94 68.63
CA LEU A 275 44.49 -110.93 68.08
C LEU A 275 45.74 -111.07 68.94
N GLU A 276 46.26 -109.96 69.49
CA GLU A 276 47.42 -109.98 70.39
C GLU A 276 47.10 -110.69 71.71
N THR A 277 45.94 -110.40 72.32
CA THR A 277 45.48 -111.12 73.53
C THR A 277 45.24 -112.59 73.26
N GLY A 278 44.60 -112.93 72.13
CA GLY A 278 44.37 -114.33 71.75
C GLY A 278 45.68 -115.10 71.52
N ARG A 279 46.69 -114.48 70.91
CA ARG A 279 48.04 -115.07 70.75
C ARG A 279 48.73 -115.28 72.09
N ALA A 280 48.60 -114.35 73.03
CA ALA A 280 49.18 -114.45 74.36
C ALA A 280 48.53 -115.59 75.19
N GLU A 281 47.22 -115.74 75.11
CA GLU A 281 46.48 -116.85 75.74
C GLU A 281 46.92 -118.19 75.16
N LEU A 282 46.98 -118.33 73.83
CA LEU A 282 47.41 -119.56 73.17
C LEU A 282 48.85 -119.95 73.56
N ALA A 283 49.75 -118.96 73.66
CA ALA A 283 51.14 -119.20 74.08
C ALA A 283 51.23 -119.70 75.53
N SER A 284 50.39 -119.19 76.42
CA SER A 284 50.31 -119.66 77.81
C SER A 284 49.83 -121.10 77.92
N GLU A 285 48.88 -121.49 77.08
CA GLU A 285 48.33 -122.85 77.05
C GLU A 285 49.33 -123.87 76.50
N VAL A 286 50.08 -123.49 75.46
CA VAL A 286 51.20 -124.31 74.93
C VAL A 286 52.30 -124.49 75.98
N ALA A 287 52.65 -123.44 76.74
CA ALA A 287 53.66 -123.54 77.80
C ALA A 287 53.21 -124.50 78.93
N ARG A 288 51.92 -124.45 79.31
CA ARG A 288 51.35 -125.35 80.32
C ARG A 288 51.41 -126.82 79.89
N ARG A 289 51.06 -127.12 78.64
CA ARG A 289 51.13 -128.48 78.09
C ARG A 289 52.54 -129.05 78.03
N ARG A 290 53.54 -128.21 77.77
CA ARG A 290 54.96 -128.63 77.80
C ARG A 290 55.41 -129.00 79.22
N ALA A 291 55.02 -128.23 80.23
CA ALA A 291 55.36 -128.51 81.62
C ALA A 291 54.71 -129.80 82.17
N GLU A 292 53.46 -130.08 81.76
CA GLU A 292 52.76 -131.35 82.08
C GLU A 292 53.53 -132.56 81.51
N LEU A 293 53.93 -132.50 80.23
CA LEU A 293 54.68 -133.58 79.57
C LEU A 293 56.07 -133.82 80.17
N ASP A 294 56.79 -132.78 80.59
CA ASP A 294 58.10 -132.93 81.25
C ASP A 294 57.98 -133.63 82.61
N SER A 295 56.88 -133.42 83.34
CA SER A 295 56.60 -134.12 84.60
C SER A 295 56.36 -135.61 84.36
N GLU A 296 55.56 -135.97 83.36
CA GLU A 296 55.25 -137.37 83.03
C GLU A 296 56.52 -138.14 82.60
N ILE A 297 57.41 -137.51 81.82
CA ILE A 297 58.69 -138.09 81.42
C ILE A 297 59.60 -138.28 82.65
N GLY A 298 59.60 -137.33 83.58
CA GLY A 298 60.38 -137.39 84.82
C GLY A 298 59.95 -138.53 85.75
N ASP A 299 58.64 -138.73 85.90
CA ASP A 299 58.09 -139.79 86.75
C ASP A 299 58.39 -141.18 86.17
N ARG A 300 58.25 -141.36 84.85
CA ARG A 300 58.53 -142.64 84.19
C ARG A 300 59.99 -143.07 84.26
N ARG A 301 60.93 -142.11 84.34
CA ARG A 301 62.36 -142.40 84.55
C ARG A 301 62.64 -142.91 85.96
N ARG A 302 62.00 -142.35 87.00
CA ARG A 302 62.21 -142.79 88.39
C ARG A 302 61.69 -144.21 88.63
N GLU A 303 60.55 -144.55 88.03
CA GLU A 303 59.96 -145.90 88.10
C GLU A 303 60.89 -146.97 87.52
N LEU A 304 61.51 -146.69 86.36
CA LEU A 304 62.47 -147.60 85.71
C LEU A 304 63.78 -147.76 86.51
N ASP A 305 64.24 -146.72 87.22
CA ASP A 305 65.43 -146.79 88.06
C ASP A 305 65.22 -147.64 89.33
N GLU A 306 64.01 -147.60 89.92
CA GLU A 306 63.64 -148.45 91.06
C GLU A 306 63.52 -149.94 90.68
N GLU A 307 62.97 -150.24 89.49
CA GLU A 307 62.90 -151.61 88.95
C GLU A 307 64.30 -152.19 88.67
N LEU A 308 65.23 -151.39 88.15
CA LEU A 308 66.63 -151.77 87.94
C LEU A 308 67.40 -152.02 89.25
N ALA A 309 67.06 -151.30 90.32
CA ALA A 309 67.67 -151.49 91.63
C ALA A 309 67.17 -152.76 92.33
N ALA A 310 65.88 -153.09 92.20
CA ALA A 310 65.29 -154.31 92.77
C ALA A 310 65.87 -155.59 92.13
N ALA A 311 66.03 -155.61 90.80
CA ALA A 311 66.59 -156.75 90.07
C ALA A 311 68.06 -157.04 90.45
N ARG A 312 68.86 -156.01 90.81
CA ARG A 312 70.26 -156.17 91.23
C ARG A 312 70.39 -156.79 92.63
N ALA A 313 69.47 -156.49 93.54
CA ALA A 313 69.49 -157.00 94.91
C ALA A 313 69.05 -158.47 95.03
N GLU A 314 68.26 -158.98 94.08
CA GLU A 314 67.92 -160.41 93.98
C GLU A 314 69.12 -161.25 93.51
N TRP A 315 69.85 -160.77 92.49
CA TRP A 315 71.03 -161.46 91.97
C TRP A 315 72.17 -161.58 92.98
N GLU A 316 72.36 -160.59 93.87
CA GLU A 316 73.39 -160.65 94.92
C GLU A 316 73.09 -161.69 96.02
N ARG A 317 71.82 -162.03 96.26
CA ARG A 317 71.43 -163.07 97.23
C ARG A 317 71.62 -164.48 96.69
N GLU A 318 71.37 -164.69 95.40
CA GLU A 318 71.57 -165.98 94.73
C GLU A 318 73.05 -166.37 94.65
N LEU A 319 73.95 -165.39 94.51
CA LEU A 319 75.40 -165.61 94.44
C LEU A 319 76.03 -166.07 95.78
N ALA A 320 75.38 -165.79 96.91
CA ALA A 320 75.89 -166.11 98.24
C ALA A 320 75.59 -167.56 98.67
N VAL A 321 74.47 -168.13 98.19
CA VAL A 321 74.04 -169.51 98.48
C VAL A 321 74.84 -170.54 97.67
N ALA A 322 75.25 -170.19 96.45
CA ALA A 322 76.04 -171.06 95.57
C ALA A 322 77.49 -171.30 96.05
N ARG A 323 78.01 -170.46 96.97
CA ARG A 323 79.42 -170.53 97.43
C ARG A 323 79.66 -171.49 98.60
N THR A 324 78.64 -171.86 99.37
CA THR A 324 78.79 -172.75 100.53
C THR A 324 78.68 -174.24 100.19
N ASP A 325 78.05 -174.57 99.06
CA ASP A 325 77.78 -175.97 98.68
C ASP A 325 78.91 -176.60 97.83
N LEU A 326 79.82 -175.78 97.27
CA LEU A 326 80.87 -176.22 96.34
C LEU A 326 82.20 -176.64 97.02
N GLU A 327 82.35 -176.42 98.34
CA GLU A 327 83.59 -176.71 99.08
C GLU A 327 83.67 -178.14 99.65
N GLN A 328 82.60 -178.94 99.61
CA GLN A 328 82.60 -180.31 100.19
C GLN A 328 82.80 -181.47 99.18
N GLU A 329 82.85 -181.24 97.86
CA GLU A 329 82.86 -182.34 96.86
C GLU A 329 84.14 -182.55 96.01
N ILE A 330 85.21 -181.76 96.12
CA ILE A 330 86.40 -181.92 95.23
C ILE A 330 87.73 -182.01 95.99
N GLU A 331 87.84 -182.98 96.91
CA GLU A 331 89.12 -183.54 97.40
C GLU A 331 89.50 -184.88 96.74
N ALA A 332 88.63 -185.48 95.91
CA ALA A 332 88.88 -186.79 95.28
C ALA A 332 89.04 -186.76 93.74
N ALA A 333 89.01 -185.59 93.09
CA ALA A 333 89.25 -185.46 91.65
C ALA A 333 89.98 -184.17 91.25
N ARG A 334 91.08 -183.87 91.94
CA ARG A 334 92.19 -183.10 91.33
C ARG A 334 92.98 -184.02 90.42
N ALA A 335 93.15 -183.55 89.18
CA ALA A 335 94.00 -184.08 88.11
C ALA A 335 93.38 -185.27 87.36
N GLN A 336 92.89 -185.10 86.13
CA GLN A 336 93.64 -184.51 85.01
C GLN A 336 92.64 -183.90 83.97
N LEU A 337 91.96 -182.78 84.23
CA LEU A 337 92.34 -181.35 84.21
C LEU A 337 92.65 -180.73 82.82
N ARG A 338 91.89 -179.66 82.55
CA ARG A 338 92.09 -178.52 81.62
C ARG A 338 91.53 -178.65 80.21
N VAL A 339 90.25 -178.97 80.16
CA VAL A 339 89.27 -178.41 79.21
C VAL A 339 88.06 -177.99 80.06
N ASP A 340 87.46 -176.87 79.68
CA ASP A 340 86.20 -176.30 80.16
C ASP A 340 86.20 -175.51 81.49
N GLU A 341 86.74 -174.30 81.38
CA GLU A 341 86.05 -173.07 81.76
C GLU A 341 86.17 -172.12 80.54
N GLU A 342 85.23 -171.31 80.07
CA GLU A 342 83.88 -170.91 80.44
C GLU A 342 83.53 -169.93 79.29
N GLN A 343 82.69 -170.25 78.29
CA GLN A 343 81.23 -170.33 78.34
C GLN A 343 80.58 -169.39 79.36
N THR A 344 80.48 -168.11 78.99
CA THR A 344 79.21 -167.33 78.95
C THR A 344 79.49 -165.85 78.64
N ARG A 345 79.91 -165.56 77.40
CA ARG A 345 79.76 -164.20 76.80
C ARG A 345 79.26 -164.21 75.35
N VAL A 346 78.77 -165.36 74.89
CA VAL A 346 78.00 -165.48 73.65
C VAL A 346 76.53 -165.31 74.01
N GLU A 347 75.96 -164.15 73.67
CA GLU A 347 74.56 -163.95 73.22
C GLU A 347 74.20 -162.45 73.12
N ASN A 348 74.96 -161.54 73.76
CA ASN A 348 74.58 -160.12 73.86
C ASN A 348 75.31 -159.14 72.92
N ALA A 349 76.07 -159.63 71.93
CA ALA A 349 76.81 -158.76 71.00
C ALA A 349 76.32 -158.80 69.55
N ARG A 350 75.30 -159.62 69.22
CA ARG A 350 74.76 -159.75 67.85
C ARG A 350 73.31 -159.24 67.69
N LEU A 351 72.64 -158.83 68.77
CA LEU A 351 71.27 -158.26 68.76
C LEU A 351 71.18 -156.76 69.09
N VAL A 352 72.31 -156.10 69.41
CA VAL A 352 72.37 -154.64 69.72
C VAL A 352 72.58 -153.77 68.48
N GLN A 353 73.10 -154.33 67.38
CA GLN A 353 73.39 -153.55 66.17
C GLN A 353 72.28 -153.64 65.10
N GLU A 354 71.43 -154.67 65.15
CA GLU A 354 70.32 -154.86 64.19
C GLU A 354 69.01 -154.18 64.64
N THR A 355 68.90 -153.78 65.92
CA THR A 355 67.78 -153.00 66.47
C THR A 355 67.99 -151.48 66.44
N ALA A 356 69.25 -151.01 66.41
CA ALA A 356 69.58 -149.58 66.31
C ALA A 356 69.25 -148.97 64.92
N ASP A 357 69.47 -149.73 63.84
CA ASP A 357 69.25 -149.24 62.46
C ASP A 357 67.77 -149.33 62.00
N ARG A 358 66.92 -150.02 62.77
CA ARG A 358 65.45 -150.09 62.55
C ARG A 358 64.72 -148.96 63.28
N ILE A 359 65.13 -148.62 64.50
CA ILE A 359 64.55 -147.50 65.29
C ILE A 359 64.88 -146.14 64.65
N ALA A 360 66.06 -145.98 64.04
CA ALA A 360 66.44 -144.75 63.34
C ALA A 360 65.56 -144.47 62.10
N ARG A 361 65.18 -145.50 61.33
CA ARG A 361 64.33 -145.35 60.14
C ARG A 361 62.86 -145.13 60.47
N GLU A 362 62.37 -145.69 61.58
CA GLU A 362 61.00 -145.45 62.06
C GLU A 362 60.85 -144.04 62.67
N LEU A 363 61.86 -143.50 63.36
CA LEU A 363 61.85 -142.11 63.85
C LEU A 363 61.89 -141.07 62.71
N GLU A 364 62.70 -141.30 61.67
CA GLU A 364 62.80 -140.39 60.51
C GLU A 364 61.50 -140.37 59.68
N GLN A 365 60.80 -141.51 59.59
CA GLN A 365 59.47 -141.58 58.94
C GLN A 365 58.36 -140.92 59.77
N HIS A 366 58.45 -140.91 61.10
CA HIS A 366 57.51 -140.21 61.98
C HIS A 366 57.75 -138.69 62.01
N ASP A 367 59.00 -138.23 62.00
CA ASP A 367 59.33 -136.79 61.95
C ASP A 367 58.96 -136.16 60.59
N ALA A 368 59.16 -136.87 59.47
CA ALA A 368 58.74 -136.40 58.15
C ALA A 368 57.20 -136.30 58.02
N ARG A 369 56.43 -137.22 58.62
CA ARG A 369 54.96 -137.18 58.60
C ARG A 369 54.41 -136.03 59.45
N ILE A 370 54.98 -135.78 60.63
CA ILE A 370 54.60 -134.66 61.50
C ILE A 370 54.96 -133.31 60.87
N ALA A 371 56.08 -133.21 60.15
CA ALA A 371 56.45 -131.99 59.42
C ALA A 371 55.50 -131.69 58.26
N GLN A 372 55.07 -132.72 57.51
CA GLN A 372 54.13 -132.56 56.40
C GLN A 372 52.71 -132.20 56.87
N GLU A 373 52.20 -132.86 57.91
CA GLU A 373 50.89 -132.53 58.51
C GLU A 373 50.85 -131.10 59.10
N ARG A 374 51.97 -130.60 59.64
CA ARG A 374 52.09 -129.21 60.12
C ARG A 374 52.14 -128.19 58.98
N ALA A 375 52.91 -128.45 57.92
CA ALA A 375 53.00 -127.54 56.77
C ALA A 375 51.67 -127.45 55.99
N GLU A 376 50.92 -128.55 55.90
CA GLU A 376 49.58 -128.56 55.29
C GLU A 376 48.55 -127.81 56.14
N ALA A 377 48.62 -127.90 57.48
CA ALA A 377 47.77 -127.15 58.39
C ALA A 377 48.07 -125.63 58.38
N ASP A 378 49.35 -125.24 58.38
CA ASP A 378 49.76 -123.83 58.32
C ASP A 378 49.35 -123.18 56.98
N ALA A 379 49.55 -123.90 55.86
CA ALA A 379 49.12 -123.42 54.54
C ALA A 379 47.59 -123.35 54.36
N ALA A 380 46.82 -124.14 55.12
CA ALA A 380 45.36 -124.04 55.15
C ALA A 380 44.89 -122.84 56.00
N ALA A 381 45.53 -122.60 57.15
CA ALA A 381 45.24 -121.45 58.00
C ALA A 381 45.56 -120.11 57.30
N GLU A 382 46.70 -120.00 56.62
CA GLU A 382 47.04 -118.78 55.87
C GLU A 382 46.07 -118.50 54.72
N ARG A 383 45.57 -119.54 54.04
CA ARG A 383 44.57 -119.38 52.96
C ARG A 383 43.23 -118.88 53.50
N ALA A 384 42.76 -119.45 54.62
CA ALA A 384 41.53 -119.01 55.27
C ALA A 384 41.62 -117.55 55.78
N VAL A 385 42.77 -117.14 56.31
CA VAL A 385 43.01 -115.74 56.73
C VAL A 385 42.96 -114.80 55.54
N ARG A 386 43.65 -115.10 54.43
CA ARG A 386 43.63 -114.26 53.22
C ARG A 386 42.24 -114.17 52.58
N GLU A 387 41.48 -115.26 52.54
CA GLU A 387 40.10 -115.26 52.04
C GLU A 387 39.18 -114.40 52.91
N HIS A 388 39.33 -114.44 54.23
CA HIS A 388 38.56 -113.60 55.15
C HIS A 388 38.96 -112.12 55.06
N GLU A 389 40.26 -111.82 54.94
CA GLU A 389 40.77 -110.45 54.73
C GLU A 389 40.23 -109.83 53.43
N ASN A 390 40.22 -110.60 52.33
CA ASN A 390 39.69 -110.15 51.04
C ASN A 390 38.16 -109.96 51.08
N ALA A 391 37.43 -110.85 51.77
CA ALA A 391 35.98 -110.71 51.93
C ALA A 391 35.59 -109.46 52.73
N ILE A 392 36.35 -109.15 53.79
CA ILE A 392 36.17 -107.93 54.58
C ILE A 392 36.51 -106.69 53.75
N ALA A 393 37.60 -106.71 52.98
CA ALA A 393 37.96 -105.59 52.09
C ALA A 393 36.87 -105.30 51.04
N ALA A 394 36.33 -106.34 50.39
CA ALA A 394 35.28 -106.18 49.39
C ALA A 394 33.94 -105.68 49.99
N ARG A 395 33.62 -106.07 51.23
CA ARG A 395 32.44 -105.55 51.94
C ARG A 395 32.60 -104.06 52.25
N ARG A 396 33.79 -103.64 52.70
CA ARG A 396 34.11 -102.23 53.02
C ARG A 396 34.03 -101.32 51.79
N GLU A 397 34.51 -101.79 50.64
CA GLU A 397 34.44 -101.01 49.39
C GLU A 397 32.99 -100.77 48.94
N ARG A 398 32.08 -101.72 49.20
CA ARG A 398 30.65 -101.55 48.94
C ARG A 398 29.99 -100.56 49.90
N GLU A 399 30.25 -100.69 51.19
CA GLU A 399 29.72 -99.77 52.20
C GLU A 399 30.20 -98.31 51.95
N HIS A 400 31.44 -98.11 51.49
CA HIS A 400 31.93 -96.82 51.01
C HIS A 400 31.20 -96.29 49.78
N ALA A 401 31.02 -97.15 48.76
CA ALA A 401 30.37 -96.76 47.52
C ALA A 401 28.89 -96.40 47.75
N GLU A 402 28.21 -97.06 48.69
CA GLU A 402 26.83 -96.76 49.07
C GLU A 402 26.71 -95.40 49.77
N VAL A 403 27.57 -95.10 50.74
CA VAL A 403 27.59 -93.77 51.41
C VAL A 403 27.95 -92.65 50.42
N ASP A 404 28.91 -92.88 49.54
CA ASP A 404 29.28 -91.90 48.51
C ASP A 404 28.15 -91.66 47.49
N ALA A 405 27.39 -92.69 47.15
CA ALA A 405 26.21 -92.57 46.29
C ALA A 405 25.07 -91.80 46.97
N GLU A 406 24.76 -92.09 48.23
CA GLU A 406 23.72 -91.38 48.99
C GLU A 406 24.05 -89.88 49.16
N ILE A 407 25.32 -89.56 49.42
CA ILE A 407 25.81 -88.19 49.50
C ILE A 407 25.73 -87.49 48.14
N ALA A 408 26.06 -88.18 47.05
CA ALA A 408 25.95 -87.64 45.70
C ALA A 408 24.49 -87.35 45.32
N ASP A 409 23.58 -88.28 45.60
CA ASP A 409 22.14 -88.12 45.35
C ASP A 409 21.59 -86.93 46.15
N ARG A 410 21.94 -86.81 47.44
CA ARG A 410 21.55 -85.66 48.26
C ARG A 410 22.11 -84.34 47.72
N ARG A 411 23.37 -84.31 47.28
CA ARG A 411 23.99 -83.12 46.65
C ARG A 411 23.25 -82.72 45.38
N THR A 412 22.90 -83.68 44.53
CA THR A 412 22.16 -83.39 43.29
C THR A 412 20.74 -82.91 43.55
N ALA A 413 20.06 -83.45 44.56
CA ALA A 413 18.71 -83.01 44.93
C ALA A 413 18.70 -81.57 45.48
N GLU A 414 19.59 -81.24 46.42
CA GLU A 414 19.63 -79.90 47.03
C GLU A 414 20.11 -78.82 46.04
N LEU A 415 21.10 -79.11 45.20
CA LEU A 415 21.53 -78.18 44.15
C LEU A 415 20.51 -78.06 43.01
N GLY A 416 19.82 -79.14 42.67
CA GLY A 416 18.76 -79.13 41.65
C GLY A 416 17.58 -78.25 42.02
N VAL A 417 17.24 -78.14 43.32
CA VAL A 417 16.20 -77.20 43.80
C VAL A 417 16.64 -75.76 43.61
N LEU A 418 17.86 -75.40 44.00
CA LEU A 418 18.40 -74.04 43.84
C LEU A 418 18.54 -73.64 42.35
N GLU A 419 18.97 -74.57 41.50
CA GLU A 419 19.01 -74.35 40.04
C GLU A 419 17.61 -74.14 39.46
N ALA A 420 16.61 -74.91 39.90
CA ALA A 420 15.23 -74.73 39.48
C ALA A 420 14.69 -73.35 39.90
N GLU A 421 14.94 -72.92 41.14
CA GLU A 421 14.57 -71.59 41.63
C GLU A 421 15.23 -70.47 40.82
N ARG A 422 16.52 -70.60 40.49
CA ARG A 422 17.23 -69.67 39.62
C ARG A 422 16.62 -69.59 38.22
N THR A 423 16.26 -70.72 37.62
CA THR A 423 15.62 -70.72 36.30
C THR A 423 14.20 -70.14 36.33
N ALA A 424 13.44 -70.37 37.40
CA ALA A 424 12.12 -69.80 37.59
C ALA A 424 12.20 -68.27 37.73
N LEU A 425 13.13 -67.77 38.54
CA LEU A 425 13.40 -66.33 38.67
C LEU A 425 13.79 -65.70 37.33
N GLN A 426 14.64 -66.36 36.54
CA GLN A 426 14.99 -65.88 35.21
C GLN A 426 13.78 -65.74 34.27
N GLN A 427 12.85 -66.68 34.31
CA GLN A 427 11.61 -66.59 33.52
C GLN A 427 10.69 -65.47 34.01
N GLU A 428 10.59 -65.26 35.33
CA GLU A 428 9.88 -64.12 35.91
C GLU A 428 10.46 -62.78 35.46
N ILE A 429 11.79 -62.66 35.31
CA ILE A 429 12.43 -61.46 34.73
C ILE A 429 11.98 -61.22 33.31
N ASP A 430 12.09 -62.24 32.46
CA ASP A 430 11.86 -62.07 31.03
C ASP A 430 10.41 -61.72 30.74
N THR A 431 9.49 -62.30 31.53
CA THR A 431 8.06 -61.95 31.50
C THR A 431 7.80 -60.53 32.03
N ALA A 432 8.40 -60.12 33.14
CA ALA A 432 8.25 -58.76 33.68
C ALA A 432 8.84 -57.68 32.75
N ARG A 433 10.00 -57.93 32.14
CA ARG A 433 10.61 -57.04 31.14
C ARG A 433 9.74 -56.92 29.89
N ALA A 434 9.22 -58.04 29.38
CA ALA A 434 8.31 -58.02 28.25
C ALA A 434 7.02 -57.25 28.57
N ALA A 435 6.48 -57.38 29.78
CA ALA A 435 5.31 -56.64 30.24
C ALA A 435 5.57 -55.12 30.30
N LEU A 436 6.68 -54.67 30.88
CA LEU A 436 7.06 -53.25 30.96
C LEU A 436 7.29 -52.64 29.56
N VAL A 437 7.93 -53.39 28.65
CA VAL A 437 8.12 -52.95 27.25
C VAL A 437 6.78 -52.81 26.54
N LYS A 438 5.89 -53.80 26.70
CA LYS A 438 4.55 -53.77 26.10
C LYS A 438 3.73 -52.59 26.61
N GLU A 439 3.68 -52.36 27.93
CA GLU A 439 2.96 -51.23 28.53
C GLU A 439 3.48 -49.88 28.00
N ARG A 440 4.81 -49.71 27.95
CA ARG A 440 5.43 -48.51 27.37
C ARG A 440 5.03 -48.31 25.91
N ASP A 441 5.07 -49.36 25.11
CA ASP A 441 4.79 -49.28 23.67
C ASP A 441 3.31 -49.03 23.40
N GLU A 442 2.40 -49.58 24.21
CA GLU A 442 0.96 -49.30 24.18
C GLU A 442 0.67 -47.83 24.48
N VAL A 443 1.18 -47.29 25.59
CA VAL A 443 0.95 -45.88 25.96
C VAL A 443 1.63 -44.93 24.97
N ARG A 444 2.83 -45.25 24.46
CA ARG A 444 3.46 -44.47 23.38
C ARG A 444 2.63 -44.46 22.11
N ALA A 445 2.02 -45.60 21.75
CA ALA A 445 1.15 -45.68 20.58
C ALA A 445 -0.12 -44.85 20.77
N GLU A 446 -0.70 -44.83 21.97
CA GLU A 446 -1.85 -43.97 22.31
C GLU A 446 -1.50 -42.48 22.21
N ILE A 447 -0.37 -42.05 22.79
CA ILE A 447 0.10 -40.66 22.69
C ILE A 447 0.35 -40.28 21.22
N ALA A 448 0.94 -41.18 20.43
CA ALA A 448 1.17 -40.94 19.01
C ALA A 448 -0.14 -40.80 18.22
N ARG A 449 -1.13 -41.67 18.48
CA ARG A 449 -2.47 -41.59 17.85
C ARG A 449 -3.18 -40.30 18.22
N ALA A 450 -3.21 -39.93 19.50
CA ALA A 450 -3.83 -38.69 19.95
C ALA A 450 -3.18 -37.45 19.31
N ARG A 451 -1.85 -37.44 19.18
CA ARG A 451 -1.11 -36.39 18.46
C ARG A 451 -1.49 -36.33 16.98
N ASP A 452 -1.57 -37.48 16.32
CA ASP A 452 -1.87 -37.56 14.89
C ASP A 452 -3.34 -37.16 14.63
N GLU A 453 -4.27 -37.58 15.48
CA GLU A 453 -5.67 -37.14 15.47
C GLU A 453 -5.77 -35.62 15.65
N ALA A 454 -5.14 -35.05 16.69
CA ALA A 454 -5.10 -33.61 16.93
C ALA A 454 -4.52 -32.85 15.73
N ARG A 455 -3.47 -33.38 15.09
CA ARG A 455 -2.91 -32.82 13.86
C ARG A 455 -3.89 -32.86 12.70
N THR A 456 -4.58 -33.98 12.47
CA THR A 456 -5.56 -34.08 11.38
C THR A 456 -6.76 -33.15 11.62
N THR A 457 -7.22 -33.02 12.86
CA THR A 457 -8.26 -32.07 13.24
C THR A 457 -7.81 -30.65 12.95
N LEU A 458 -6.61 -30.25 13.40
CA LEU A 458 -6.04 -28.93 13.08
C LEU A 458 -5.93 -28.69 11.57
N GLU A 459 -5.43 -29.67 10.81
CA GLU A 459 -5.31 -29.53 9.35
C GLU A 459 -6.68 -29.31 8.70
N SER A 460 -7.73 -30.00 9.19
CA SER A 460 -9.10 -29.80 8.73
C SER A 460 -9.70 -28.45 9.17
N GLU A 461 -9.43 -28.00 10.40
CA GLU A 461 -9.88 -26.69 10.90
C GLU A 461 -9.17 -25.54 10.17
N LEU A 462 -7.86 -25.65 9.93
CA LEU A 462 -7.11 -24.68 9.13
C LEU A 462 -7.59 -24.65 7.67
N ALA A 463 -7.96 -25.80 7.10
CA ALA A 463 -8.55 -25.86 5.77
C ALA A 463 -9.94 -25.17 5.76
N ALA A 464 -10.83 -25.53 6.68
CA ALA A 464 -12.15 -24.91 6.80
C ALA A 464 -12.06 -23.40 7.03
N ARG A 465 -11.17 -22.94 7.93
CA ARG A 465 -10.95 -21.51 8.19
C ARG A 465 -10.40 -20.76 6.99
N ARG A 466 -9.53 -21.40 6.19
CA ARG A 466 -9.02 -20.81 4.94
C ARG A 466 -10.12 -20.73 3.88
N ASP A 467 -10.93 -21.77 3.75
CA ASP A 467 -12.05 -21.79 2.80
C ASP A 467 -13.11 -20.74 3.18
N ASP A 468 -13.50 -20.66 4.45
CA ASP A 468 -14.41 -19.64 4.98
C ASP A 468 -13.84 -18.23 4.76
N ALA A 469 -12.55 -18.02 5.07
CA ALA A 469 -11.87 -16.75 4.83
C ALA A 469 -11.79 -16.38 3.34
N GLU A 470 -11.55 -17.36 2.47
CA GLU A 470 -11.52 -17.15 1.02
C GLU A 470 -12.91 -16.79 0.50
N GLN A 471 -13.97 -17.46 0.99
CA GLN A 471 -15.35 -17.13 0.67
C GLN A 471 -15.73 -15.72 1.15
N ASP A 472 -15.44 -15.38 2.41
CA ASP A 472 -15.66 -14.05 2.97
C ASP A 472 -14.88 -12.98 2.19
N TYR A 473 -13.64 -13.27 1.82
CA TYR A 473 -12.81 -12.38 1.00
C TYR A 473 -13.42 -12.20 -0.39
N LEU A 474 -13.84 -13.28 -1.05
CA LEU A 474 -14.47 -13.23 -2.37
C LEU A 474 -15.80 -12.48 -2.32
N GLN A 475 -16.62 -12.71 -1.30
CA GLN A 475 -17.88 -12.01 -1.12
C GLN A 475 -17.64 -10.53 -0.90
N LYS A 476 -16.80 -10.15 0.07
CA LYS A 476 -16.49 -8.74 0.33
C LYS A 476 -15.81 -8.09 -0.86
N HIS A 477 -14.90 -8.78 -1.54
CA HIS A 477 -14.29 -8.29 -2.77
C HIS A 477 -15.36 -8.05 -3.84
N HIS A 478 -16.31 -8.97 -4.03
CA HIS A 478 -17.41 -8.78 -4.95
C HIS A 478 -18.30 -7.59 -4.55
N GLU A 479 -18.68 -7.47 -3.28
CA GLU A 479 -19.44 -6.34 -2.74
C GLU A 479 -18.70 -5.03 -2.99
N THR A 480 -17.44 -4.92 -2.56
CA THR A 480 -16.58 -3.76 -2.80
C THR A 480 -16.44 -3.45 -4.29
N VAL A 481 -16.24 -4.45 -5.16
CA VAL A 481 -16.16 -4.24 -6.62
C VAL A 481 -17.49 -3.73 -7.18
N THR A 482 -18.63 -4.26 -6.72
CA THR A 482 -19.93 -3.77 -7.18
C THR A 482 -20.22 -2.35 -6.69
N GLU A 483 -19.81 -2.01 -5.47
CA GLU A 483 -19.92 -0.65 -4.94
C GLU A 483 -18.96 0.30 -5.68
N THR A 484 -17.69 -0.06 -5.84
CA THR A 484 -16.73 0.77 -6.57
C THR A 484 -17.16 0.97 -8.02
N GLN A 485 -17.72 -0.05 -8.67
CA GLN A 485 -18.25 0.07 -10.02
C GLN A 485 -19.45 1.02 -10.06
N LYS A 486 -20.40 0.93 -9.12
CA LYS A 486 -21.53 1.87 -9.02
C LYS A 486 -21.05 3.31 -8.86
N TYR A 487 -20.09 3.57 -7.97
CA TYR A 487 -19.53 4.90 -7.77
C TYR A 487 -18.79 5.40 -9.01
N LEU A 488 -18.01 4.54 -9.68
CA LEU A 488 -17.35 4.89 -10.93
C LEU A 488 -18.35 5.19 -12.05
N ASP A 489 -19.42 4.42 -12.17
CA ASP A 489 -20.48 4.63 -13.15
C ASP A 489 -21.24 5.95 -12.88
N GLU A 490 -21.54 6.25 -11.60
CA GLU A 490 -22.15 7.51 -11.20
C GLU A 490 -21.22 8.70 -11.46
N ALA A 491 -19.94 8.62 -11.07
CA ALA A 491 -18.95 9.65 -11.34
C ALA A 491 -18.75 9.88 -12.84
N ASN A 492 -18.74 8.82 -13.65
CA ASN A 492 -18.66 8.91 -15.11
C ASN A 492 -19.92 9.54 -15.70
N LEU A 493 -21.11 9.23 -15.18
CA LEU A 493 -22.37 9.84 -15.60
C LEU A 493 -22.37 11.34 -15.29
N GLN A 494 -21.98 11.73 -14.08
CA GLN A 494 -21.86 13.13 -13.68
C GLN A 494 -20.84 13.87 -14.56
N LEU A 495 -19.71 13.24 -14.86
CA LEU A 495 -18.69 13.80 -15.76
C LEU A 495 -19.20 14.00 -17.19
N ALA A 496 -19.93 13.01 -17.72
CA ALA A 496 -20.54 13.08 -19.04
C ALA A 496 -21.59 14.20 -19.10
N GLU A 497 -22.41 14.33 -18.06
CA GLU A 497 -23.40 15.40 -17.96
C GLU A 497 -22.74 16.77 -17.85
N ALA A 498 -21.72 16.92 -17.02
CA ALA A 498 -20.96 18.17 -16.88
C ALA A 498 -20.29 18.58 -18.20
N THR A 499 -19.74 17.60 -18.92
CA THR A 499 -19.13 17.82 -20.24
C THR A 499 -20.19 18.26 -21.25
N ARG A 500 -21.37 17.61 -21.26
CA ARG A 500 -22.49 18.00 -22.12
C ARG A 500 -22.99 19.42 -21.81
N ARG A 501 -23.15 19.76 -20.52
CA ARG A 501 -23.52 21.14 -20.12
C ARG A 501 -22.47 22.15 -20.57
N ALA A 502 -21.18 21.81 -20.46
CA ALA A 502 -20.10 22.68 -20.92
C ALA A 502 -20.08 22.85 -22.46
N THR A 503 -20.40 21.82 -23.23
CA THR A 503 -20.53 21.95 -24.69
C THR A 503 -21.76 22.76 -25.08
N GLU A 504 -22.92 22.51 -24.45
CA GLU A 504 -24.13 23.30 -24.69
C GLU A 504 -23.94 24.79 -24.34
N ALA A 505 -23.26 25.08 -23.23
CA ALA A 505 -22.91 26.44 -22.83
C ALA A 505 -22.01 27.13 -23.85
N ARG A 506 -21.03 26.41 -24.44
CA ARG A 506 -20.19 26.95 -25.52
C ARG A 506 -20.99 27.22 -26.78
N GLU A 507 -21.84 26.29 -27.22
CA GLU A 507 -22.69 26.49 -28.39
C GLU A 507 -23.68 27.64 -28.21
N ARG A 508 -24.20 27.84 -26.98
CA ARG A 508 -25.05 29.00 -26.67
C ARG A 508 -24.25 30.30 -26.69
N ALA A 509 -23.04 30.31 -26.12
CA ALA A 509 -22.16 31.48 -26.14
C ALA A 509 -21.75 31.87 -27.57
N GLU A 510 -21.42 30.90 -28.43
CA GLU A 510 -21.10 31.14 -29.84
C GLU A 510 -22.31 31.70 -30.61
N ARG A 511 -23.51 31.15 -30.38
CA ARG A 511 -24.75 31.69 -30.97
C ARG A 511 -25.02 33.13 -30.53
N LEU A 512 -24.90 33.42 -29.24
CA LEU A 512 -25.13 34.75 -28.70
C LEU A 512 -24.12 35.78 -29.25
N GLN A 513 -22.87 35.37 -29.49
CA GLN A 513 -21.87 36.21 -30.16
C GLN A 513 -22.21 36.44 -31.63
N GLN A 514 -22.63 35.40 -32.37
CA GLN A 514 -23.05 35.52 -33.76
C GLN A 514 -24.26 36.45 -33.91
N GLU A 515 -25.29 36.26 -33.08
CA GLU A 515 -26.48 37.11 -33.06
C GLU A 515 -26.14 38.57 -32.77
N ALA A 516 -25.19 38.83 -31.85
CA ALA A 516 -24.73 40.18 -31.55
C ALA A 516 -23.94 40.82 -32.70
N ASP A 517 -23.01 40.08 -33.31
CA ASP A 517 -22.24 40.56 -34.46
C ASP A 517 -23.15 40.81 -35.69
N ASP A 518 -24.18 39.99 -35.89
CA ASP A 518 -25.17 40.18 -36.96
C ASP A 518 -26.07 41.39 -36.68
N LEU A 519 -26.49 41.60 -35.42
CA LEU A 519 -27.23 42.79 -35.01
C LEU A 519 -26.40 44.07 -35.17
N GLU A 520 -25.10 44.03 -34.87
CA GLU A 520 -24.18 45.15 -35.13
C GLU A 520 -24.15 45.49 -36.63
N ARG A 521 -24.00 44.48 -37.48
CA ARG A 521 -23.97 44.66 -38.94
C ARG A 521 -25.27 45.25 -39.47
N THR A 522 -26.43 44.74 -39.06
CA THR A 522 -27.73 45.23 -39.53
C THR A 522 -28.00 46.64 -39.03
N SER A 523 -27.84 46.91 -37.72
CA SER A 523 -28.04 48.23 -37.12
C SER A 523 -27.13 49.30 -37.76
N THR A 524 -25.85 48.97 -37.97
CA THR A 524 -24.91 49.91 -38.61
C THR A 524 -25.21 50.14 -40.09
N ALA A 525 -25.71 49.14 -40.82
CA ALA A 525 -26.15 49.27 -42.21
C ALA A 525 -27.41 50.15 -42.33
N GLU A 526 -28.41 49.92 -41.48
CA GLU A 526 -29.64 50.71 -41.41
C GLU A 526 -29.34 52.17 -41.08
N ALA A 527 -28.47 52.42 -40.09
CA ALA A 527 -28.04 53.78 -39.74
C ALA A 527 -27.27 54.47 -40.88
N GLN A 528 -26.47 53.72 -41.65
CA GLN A 528 -25.79 54.26 -42.85
C GLN A 528 -26.77 54.62 -43.96
N GLU A 529 -27.81 53.80 -44.18
CA GLU A 529 -28.84 54.09 -45.16
C GLU A 529 -29.66 55.33 -44.75
N HIS A 530 -30.06 55.42 -43.49
CA HIS A 530 -30.75 56.60 -42.94
C HIS A 530 -29.89 57.86 -43.06
N ALA A 531 -28.60 57.79 -42.69
CA ALA A 531 -27.67 58.91 -42.82
C ALA A 531 -27.51 59.37 -44.28
N ARG A 532 -27.43 58.43 -45.24
CA ARG A 532 -27.39 58.76 -46.68
C ARG A 532 -28.67 59.46 -47.13
N THR A 533 -29.83 58.98 -46.67
CA THR A 533 -31.13 59.57 -47.00
C THR A 533 -31.26 60.99 -46.48
N ILE A 534 -30.83 61.26 -45.24
CA ILE A 534 -30.84 62.61 -44.64
C ILE A 534 -30.01 63.59 -45.49
N VAL A 535 -28.81 63.17 -45.92
CA VAL A 535 -27.92 64.00 -46.73
C VAL A 535 -28.50 64.21 -48.14
N ALA A 536 -29.02 63.15 -48.78
CA ALA A 536 -29.64 63.25 -50.11
C ALA A 536 -30.85 64.19 -50.11
N ASP A 537 -31.76 64.02 -49.14
CA ASP A 537 -32.93 64.90 -48.98
C ASP A 537 -32.53 66.36 -48.74
N ALA A 538 -31.45 66.60 -48.00
CA ALA A 538 -30.91 67.93 -47.77
C ALA A 538 -30.28 68.52 -49.04
N GLN A 539 -29.53 67.73 -49.81
CA GLN A 539 -29.00 68.14 -51.11
C GLN A 539 -30.13 68.54 -52.06
N ASP A 540 -31.19 67.75 -52.15
CA ASP A 540 -32.35 68.05 -52.98
C ASP A 540 -33.10 69.31 -52.54
N ARG A 541 -33.22 69.54 -51.23
CA ARG A 541 -33.79 70.79 -50.68
C ARG A 541 -32.92 72.00 -51.01
N VAL A 542 -31.61 71.88 -50.83
CA VAL A 542 -30.63 72.93 -51.10
C VAL A 542 -30.62 73.30 -52.59
N HIS A 543 -30.61 72.30 -53.48
CA HIS A 543 -30.69 72.52 -54.92
C HIS A 543 -31.96 73.29 -55.31
N ARG A 544 -33.12 72.92 -54.75
CA ARG A 544 -34.38 73.65 -54.98
C ARG A 544 -34.31 75.07 -54.46
N MET A 545 -33.75 75.31 -53.27
CA MET A 545 -33.65 76.65 -52.70
C MET A 545 -32.78 77.59 -53.53
N VAL A 546 -31.65 77.09 -54.03
CA VAL A 546 -30.77 77.86 -54.92
C VAL A 546 -31.45 78.12 -56.26
N ALA A 547 -32.09 77.11 -56.86
CA ALA A 547 -32.83 77.26 -58.12
C ALA A 547 -33.98 78.28 -57.99
N ASP A 548 -34.76 78.22 -56.91
CA ASP A 548 -35.83 79.17 -56.63
C ASP A 548 -35.29 80.60 -56.46
N ALA A 549 -34.12 80.76 -55.83
CA ALA A 549 -33.47 82.05 -55.70
C ALA A 549 -32.98 82.57 -57.05
N GLU A 550 -32.33 81.73 -57.85
CA GLU A 550 -31.91 82.05 -59.22
C GLU A 550 -33.11 82.46 -60.09
N GLU A 551 -34.24 81.75 -60.01
CA GLU A 551 -35.48 82.11 -60.73
C GLU A 551 -36.03 83.47 -60.27
N ARG A 552 -36.14 83.71 -58.96
CA ARG A 552 -36.60 85.01 -58.41
C ARG A 552 -35.68 86.15 -58.85
N THR A 553 -34.37 85.95 -58.80
CA THR A 553 -33.41 86.99 -59.19
C THR A 553 -33.42 87.25 -60.70
N ALA A 554 -33.60 86.22 -61.52
CA ALA A 554 -33.84 86.38 -62.95
C ALA A 554 -35.10 87.21 -63.21
N GLY A 555 -36.18 86.99 -62.45
CA GLY A 555 -37.40 87.80 -62.49
C GLY A 555 -37.17 89.28 -62.14
N VAL A 556 -36.43 89.56 -61.05
CA VAL A 556 -36.09 90.94 -60.64
C VAL A 556 -35.25 91.66 -61.69
N ILE A 557 -34.28 90.95 -62.30
CA ILE A 557 -33.45 91.51 -63.37
C ILE A 557 -34.30 91.78 -64.61
N ALA A 558 -35.17 90.85 -65.03
CA ALA A 558 -36.05 91.04 -66.17
C ALA A 558 -37.00 92.24 -65.96
N GLU A 559 -37.62 92.36 -64.79
CA GLU A 559 -38.48 93.51 -64.46
C GLU A 559 -37.69 94.84 -64.48
N ALA A 560 -36.45 94.82 -63.99
CA ALA A 560 -35.57 95.98 -64.06
C ALA A 560 -35.21 96.33 -65.51
N GLU A 561 -34.93 95.34 -66.36
CA GLU A 561 -34.66 95.51 -67.79
C GLU A 561 -35.86 96.10 -68.54
N ASP A 562 -37.08 95.64 -68.27
CA ASP A 562 -38.31 96.18 -68.83
C ASP A 562 -38.50 97.65 -68.42
N ARG A 563 -38.29 97.98 -67.14
CA ARG A 563 -38.34 99.37 -66.65
C ARG A 563 -37.26 100.24 -67.28
N LEU A 564 -36.06 99.71 -67.50
CA LEU A 564 -34.97 100.42 -68.20
C LEU A 564 -35.30 100.68 -69.67
N ALA A 565 -35.96 99.73 -70.34
CA ALA A 565 -36.45 99.91 -71.70
C ALA A 565 -37.52 101.01 -71.76
N ALA A 566 -38.43 101.07 -70.77
CA ALA A 566 -39.39 102.16 -70.64
C ALA A 566 -38.70 103.52 -70.44
N ILE A 567 -37.75 103.64 -69.51
CA ILE A 567 -36.99 104.87 -69.27
C ILE A 567 -36.23 105.31 -70.54
N ARG A 568 -35.64 104.37 -71.29
CA ARG A 568 -34.98 104.66 -72.58
C ARG A 568 -35.98 105.20 -73.61
N THR A 569 -37.14 104.58 -73.73
CA THR A 569 -38.20 105.02 -74.65
C THR A 569 -38.70 106.42 -74.29
N GLU A 570 -38.92 106.69 -73.00
CA GLU A 570 -39.29 108.03 -72.50
C GLU A 570 -38.19 109.07 -72.78
N ARG A 571 -36.92 108.71 -72.56
CA ARG A 571 -35.75 109.56 -72.85
C ARG A 571 -35.66 109.89 -74.35
N GLU A 572 -35.82 108.90 -75.21
CA GLU A 572 -35.82 109.05 -76.67
C GLU A 572 -37.02 109.89 -77.14
N ALA A 573 -38.19 109.70 -76.53
CA ALA A 573 -39.37 110.52 -76.81
C ALA A 573 -39.16 111.99 -76.41
N VAL A 574 -38.54 112.26 -75.25
CA VAL A 574 -38.21 113.62 -74.80
C VAL A 574 -37.13 114.25 -75.70
N ALA A 575 -36.10 113.50 -76.06
CA ALA A 575 -35.06 113.96 -76.99
C ALA A 575 -35.64 114.26 -78.39
N GLY A 576 -36.49 113.37 -78.91
CA GLY A 576 -37.17 113.55 -80.19
C GLY A 576 -38.19 114.71 -80.18
N TYR A 577 -38.89 114.94 -79.07
CA TYR A 577 -39.78 116.10 -78.92
C TYR A 577 -39.02 117.43 -79.01
N LEU A 578 -37.79 117.48 -78.50
CA LEU A 578 -36.94 118.67 -78.58
C LEU A 578 -36.31 118.84 -79.94
N GLU A 579 -35.90 117.76 -80.59
CA GLU A 579 -35.42 117.82 -81.98
C GLU A 579 -36.56 118.29 -82.90
N ASN A 580 -37.79 117.82 -82.67
CA ASN A 580 -38.98 118.32 -83.37
C ASN A 580 -39.27 119.79 -83.06
N LEU A 581 -39.13 120.24 -81.81
CA LEU A 581 -39.23 121.67 -81.45
C LEU A 581 -38.15 122.51 -82.11
N ARG A 582 -36.90 122.01 -82.16
CA ARG A 582 -35.76 122.65 -82.83
C ARG A 582 -36.00 122.74 -84.34
N GLY A 583 -36.47 121.66 -84.96
CA GLY A 583 -36.82 121.55 -86.38
C GLY A 583 -38.02 122.40 -86.81
N VAL A 584 -39.07 122.47 -86.00
CA VAL A 584 -40.22 123.38 -86.21
C VAL A 584 -39.79 124.84 -86.14
N LEU A 585 -38.80 125.16 -85.30
CA LEU A 585 -38.28 126.52 -85.13
C LEU A 585 -37.26 126.93 -86.19
N THR A 586 -36.44 126.01 -86.71
CA THR A 586 -35.66 126.25 -87.95
C THR A 586 -36.56 126.38 -89.17
N ASN A 587 -37.65 125.62 -89.25
CA ASN A 587 -38.65 125.80 -90.31
C ASN A 587 -39.42 127.12 -90.19
N ALA A 588 -39.73 127.57 -88.96
CA ALA A 588 -40.40 128.85 -88.72
C ALA A 588 -39.48 130.08 -88.96
N THR A 589 -38.17 129.94 -88.75
CA THR A 589 -37.18 130.98 -89.07
C THR A 589 -36.72 130.94 -90.54
N GLY A 590 -36.81 129.79 -91.21
CA GLY A 590 -36.47 129.61 -92.63
C GLY A 590 -37.53 130.10 -93.62
N LEU A 591 -38.78 130.37 -93.20
CA LEU A 591 -39.88 130.72 -94.11
C LEU A 591 -40.11 132.23 -94.32
N LEU A 592 -39.35 133.12 -93.67
CA LEU A 592 -39.58 134.59 -93.70
C LEU A 592 -38.33 135.42 -94.02
N GLY A 593 -37.50 134.93 -94.93
CA GLY A 593 -36.46 135.70 -95.62
C GLY A 593 -36.14 135.10 -96.99
N THR A 594 -36.44 135.81 -98.08
CA THR A 594 -36.17 135.36 -99.45
C THR A 594 -34.69 135.54 -99.83
N ALA A 595 -34.01 134.44 -100.18
CA ALA A 595 -33.21 134.31 -101.42
C ALA A 595 -32.63 132.87 -101.55
N PRO A 596 -32.53 132.32 -102.77
CA PRO A 596 -32.10 130.95 -103.01
C PRO A 596 -30.57 130.84 -103.14
N THR A 597 -29.98 129.86 -102.46
CA THR A 597 -28.71 129.21 -102.82
C THR A 597 -28.80 127.78 -102.29
N ALA A 598 -29.15 126.82 -103.15
CA ALA A 598 -28.20 125.97 -103.86
C ALA A 598 -27.50 124.94 -102.95
N ALA A 599 -28.07 123.73 -102.97
CA ALA A 599 -27.42 122.42 -103.15
C ALA A 599 -26.03 122.16 -102.55
N SER A 600 -25.97 121.16 -101.66
CA SER A 600 -25.00 120.05 -101.57
C SER A 600 -25.27 119.33 -100.24
N ALA A 601 -25.92 118.17 -100.11
CA ALA A 601 -25.76 116.88 -100.80
C ALA A 601 -24.31 116.34 -100.77
N ALA A 602 -23.99 115.66 -99.66
CA ALA A 602 -23.14 114.47 -99.56
C ALA A 602 -23.53 113.86 -98.20
N ASP A 603 -24.26 112.75 -98.06
CA ASP A 603 -24.23 111.47 -98.79
C ASP A 603 -22.80 110.94 -98.92
N GLU A 604 -22.35 110.29 -97.86
CA GLU A 604 -21.72 108.96 -97.87
C GLU A 604 -22.04 108.38 -96.48
N ARG A 605 -23.05 107.51 -96.29
CA ARG A 605 -23.26 106.15 -96.82
C ARG A 605 -22.15 105.17 -96.48
N ASP A 606 -22.66 103.96 -96.29
CA ASP A 606 -22.02 102.68 -96.23
C ASP A 606 -21.28 102.38 -94.92
N ASP A 607 -21.54 101.27 -94.25
CA ASP A 607 -22.51 100.17 -94.44
C ASP A 607 -22.24 99.27 -93.20
N VAL A 608 -23.26 98.66 -92.57
CA VAL A 608 -23.73 97.29 -92.88
C VAL A 608 -22.57 96.28 -92.72
N ASP A 609 -22.62 95.24 -91.89
CA ASP A 609 -23.67 94.27 -91.58
C ASP A 609 -23.21 93.58 -90.27
N ALA A 610 -24.09 93.31 -89.30
CA ALA A 610 -24.83 92.05 -89.17
C ALA A 610 -23.92 90.81 -88.98
N THR A 611 -23.97 90.21 -87.79
CA THR A 611 -24.82 89.05 -87.42
C THR A 611 -24.10 87.71 -87.54
N GLU A 612 -24.51 86.80 -86.66
CA GLU A 612 -24.32 85.33 -86.71
C GLU A 612 -22.95 84.82 -86.22
N ARG A 613 -22.83 83.99 -85.17
CA ARG A 613 -23.75 83.03 -84.52
C ARG A 613 -23.46 82.88 -83.04
#